data_AF-A0A7S4GP49-F1
#
_entry.id   AF-A0A7S4GP49-F1
#
_cell.length_a   1.000
_cell.length_b   1.000
_cell.length_c   1.000
_cell.angle_alpha   90.00
_cell.angle_beta   90.00
_cell.angle_gamma   90.00
#
_symmetry.space_group_name_H-M   'P 1'
#
loop_
_entity.id
_entity.type
_entity.pdbx_description
1 polymer ?
#
loop_
_entity_poly.entity_id
_entity_poly.type
_entity_poly.pdbx_seq_one_letter_code
_entity_poly.pdbx_strand_id
1 'polypeptide(L)'
;AADAYAVEIVTSQSVERLVPVFNVLSAVMRRAGLLLEMPFLAITQANLAVVGVAASLVLDFAGQWTTLDSLVAAWVACWLLLTITLFSAAADVNIKISRLPALLSAVNFGQSVDHDKWYVVANMGIEDAALKMYNVRINRVAILKATYYGAAVIGVVLPRLFGGGEA
;
A
#
# COMPACT_ATOMS: atom_id res chain seq x y z
N ALA A 1 13.09 -9.06 5.26
CA ALA A 1 13.98 -8.78 4.11
C ALA A 1 14.58 -7.37 4.21
N ALA A 2 13.78 -6.30 4.09
CA ALA A 2 14.29 -4.92 4.19
C ALA A 2 15.01 -4.60 5.52
N ASP A 3 14.48 -5.07 6.66
CA ASP A 3 15.13 -4.84 7.96
C ASP A 3 16.46 -5.61 8.09
N ALA A 4 16.54 -6.83 7.53
CA ALA A 4 17.78 -7.61 7.51
C ALA A 4 18.86 -6.95 6.65
N TYR A 5 18.46 -6.38 5.50
CA TYR A 5 19.34 -5.60 4.64
C TYR A 5 19.81 -4.30 5.31
N ALA A 6 18.94 -3.63 6.07
CA ALA A 6 19.30 -2.45 6.86
C ALA A 6 20.34 -2.76 7.94
N VAL A 7 20.21 -3.92 8.61
CA VAL A 7 21.23 -4.38 9.57
C VAL A 7 22.55 -4.67 8.87
N GLU A 8 22.51 -5.32 7.70
CA GLU A 8 23.71 -5.60 6.91
C GLU A 8 24.43 -4.32 6.45
N ILE A 9 23.70 -3.26 6.05
CA ILE A 9 24.28 -1.94 5.75
C ILE A 9 25.07 -1.37 6.95
N VAL A 10 24.57 -1.56 8.16
CA VAL A 10 25.20 -1.01 9.38
C VAL A 10 26.39 -1.86 9.83
N THR A 11 26.38 -3.17 9.58
CA THR A 11 27.43 -4.09 10.04
C THR A 11 28.52 -4.34 8.99
N SER A 12 28.24 -4.16 7.71
CA SER A 12 29.21 -4.40 6.63
C SER A 12 30.23 -3.26 6.54
N GLN A 13 31.53 -3.60 6.59
CA GLN A 13 32.62 -2.66 6.30
C GLN A 13 32.97 -2.58 4.80
N SER A 14 32.49 -3.51 3.97
CA SER A 14 32.81 -3.56 2.53
C SER A 14 31.59 -3.32 1.65
N VAL A 15 31.74 -2.37 0.71
CA VAL A 15 30.67 -1.90 -0.18
C VAL A 15 30.36 -2.90 -1.31
N GLU A 16 31.32 -3.74 -1.70
CA GLU A 16 31.16 -4.70 -2.81
C GLU A 16 30.04 -5.74 -2.59
N ARG A 17 29.77 -6.14 -1.35
CA ARG A 17 28.72 -7.13 -1.06
C ARG A 17 27.31 -6.54 -1.07
N LEU A 18 27.15 -5.23 -0.98
CA LEU A 18 25.85 -4.57 -0.87
C LEU A 18 25.05 -4.60 -2.18
N VAL A 19 25.72 -4.52 -3.34
CA VAL A 19 25.09 -4.53 -4.66
C VAL A 19 24.38 -5.85 -4.98
N PRO A 20 25.03 -7.03 -4.91
CA PRO A 20 24.34 -8.29 -5.23
C PRO A 20 23.17 -8.57 -4.28
N VAL A 21 23.30 -8.23 -3.00
CA VAL A 21 22.21 -8.40 -2.02
C VAL A 21 21.04 -7.45 -2.33
N PHE A 22 21.32 -6.21 -2.73
CA PHE A 22 20.27 -5.29 -3.17
C PHE A 22 19.52 -5.80 -4.41
N ASN A 23 20.25 -6.34 -5.40
CA ASN A 23 19.63 -6.88 -6.61
C ASN A 23 18.70 -8.06 -6.28
N VAL A 24 19.10 -8.93 -5.34
CA VAL A 24 18.23 -10.02 -4.84
C VAL A 24 17.00 -9.45 -4.13
N LEU A 25 17.17 -8.44 -3.27
CA LEU A 25 16.05 -7.77 -2.60
C LEU A 25 15.07 -7.16 -3.63
N SER A 26 15.59 -6.46 -4.64
CA SER A 26 14.80 -5.87 -5.73
C SER A 26 14.03 -6.94 -6.52
N ALA A 27 14.67 -8.06 -6.85
CA ALA A 27 14.02 -9.19 -7.53
C ALA A 27 12.90 -9.82 -6.67
N VAL A 28 13.13 -10.02 -5.37
CA VAL A 28 12.13 -10.54 -4.44
C VAL A 28 10.94 -9.59 -4.31
N MET A 29 11.20 -8.28 -4.20
CA MET A 29 10.14 -7.27 -4.10
C MET A 29 9.30 -7.16 -5.38
N ARG A 30 9.92 -7.25 -6.56
CA ARG A 30 9.21 -7.31 -7.84
C ARG A 30 8.32 -8.55 -7.94
N ARG A 31 8.85 -9.73 -7.57
CA ARG A 31 8.07 -10.97 -7.56
C ARG A 31 6.93 -10.93 -6.56
N ALA A 32 7.16 -10.37 -5.37
CA ALA A 32 6.12 -10.16 -4.37
C ALA A 32 5.03 -9.21 -4.89
N GLY A 33 5.39 -8.11 -5.56
CA GLY A 33 4.44 -7.20 -6.18
C GLY A 33 3.53 -7.90 -7.20
N LEU A 34 4.09 -8.72 -8.09
CA LEU A 34 3.33 -9.49 -9.08
C LEU A 34 2.39 -10.52 -8.45
N LEU A 35 2.85 -11.22 -7.40
CA LEU A 35 2.02 -12.21 -6.69
C LEU A 35 0.87 -11.56 -5.92
N LEU A 36 1.08 -10.33 -5.44
CA LEU A 36 0.12 -9.59 -4.65
C LEU A 36 -0.90 -8.84 -5.51
N GLU A 37 -0.61 -8.59 -6.79
CA GLU A 37 -1.48 -7.82 -7.69
C GLU A 37 -2.91 -8.39 -7.79
N MET A 38 -3.04 -9.68 -8.10
CA MET A 38 -4.34 -10.35 -8.21
C MET A 38 -5.15 -10.38 -6.91
N PRO A 39 -4.60 -10.78 -5.75
CA PRO A 39 -5.37 -10.79 -4.51
C PRO A 39 -5.76 -9.37 -4.07
N PHE A 40 -4.92 -8.35 -4.28
CA PHE A 40 -5.29 -6.98 -3.97
C PHE A 40 -6.38 -6.43 -4.91
N LEU A 41 -6.37 -6.81 -6.19
CA LEU A 41 -7.48 -6.51 -7.09
C LEU A 41 -8.79 -7.17 -6.59
N ALA A 42 -8.73 -8.45 -6.22
CA ALA A 42 -9.90 -9.15 -5.71
C ALA A 42 -10.45 -8.50 -4.43
N ILE A 43 -9.58 -8.12 -3.50
CA ILE A 43 -9.95 -7.43 -2.25
C ILE A 43 -10.57 -6.05 -2.54
N THR A 44 -10.02 -5.29 -3.48
CA THR A 44 -10.58 -3.97 -3.84
C THR A 44 -11.96 -4.07 -4.49
N GLN A 45 -12.17 -5.06 -5.37
CA GLN A 45 -13.48 -5.34 -5.94
C GLN A 45 -14.49 -5.82 -4.88
N ALA A 46 -14.06 -6.69 -3.96
CA ALA A 46 -14.88 -7.14 -2.85
C ALA A 46 -15.29 -5.97 -1.93
N ASN A 47 -14.38 -5.04 -1.65
CA ASN A 47 -14.70 -3.83 -0.88
C ASN A 47 -15.77 -2.97 -1.56
N LEU A 48 -15.65 -2.77 -2.87
CA LEU A 48 -16.63 -1.98 -3.61
C LEU A 48 -18.02 -2.63 -3.54
N ALA A 49 -18.10 -3.95 -3.68
CA ALA A 49 -19.35 -4.70 -3.56
C ALA A 49 -19.95 -4.61 -2.14
N VAL A 50 -19.13 -4.84 -1.10
CA VAL A 50 -19.57 -4.77 0.30
C VAL A 50 -20.10 -3.38 0.66
N VAL A 51 -19.39 -2.32 0.25
CA VAL A 51 -19.84 -0.94 0.50
C VAL A 51 -21.09 -0.61 -0.32
N GLY A 52 -21.19 -1.09 -1.57
CA GLY A 52 -22.39 -0.92 -2.39
C GLY A 52 -23.64 -1.53 -1.74
N VAL A 53 -23.53 -2.75 -1.22
CA VAL A 53 -24.62 -3.43 -0.50
C VAL A 53 -24.95 -2.71 0.81
N ALA A 54 -23.95 -2.29 1.57
CA ALA A 54 -24.18 -1.53 2.80
C ALA A 54 -24.92 -0.21 2.52
N ALA A 55 -24.54 0.49 1.45
CA ALA A 55 -25.16 1.74 1.06
C ALA A 55 -26.59 1.55 0.54
N SER A 56 -26.90 0.48 -0.19
CA SER A 56 -28.28 0.19 -0.61
C SER A 56 -29.19 -0.11 0.58
N LEU A 57 -28.68 -0.86 1.58
CA LEU A 57 -29.44 -1.11 2.82
C LEU A 57 -29.74 0.18 3.59
N VAL A 58 -28.78 1.12 3.66
CA VAL A 58 -29.01 2.42 4.32
C VAL A 58 -30.08 3.26 3.59
N LEU A 59 -30.16 3.17 2.26
CA LEU A 59 -31.13 3.93 1.46
C LEU A 59 -32.54 3.33 1.49
N ASP A 60 -32.69 2.00 1.50
CA ASP A 60 -34.00 1.35 1.58
C ASP A 60 -34.67 1.49 2.96
N PHE A 61 -33.88 1.62 4.04
CA PHE A 61 -34.40 1.73 5.40
C PHE A 61 -34.59 3.20 5.85
N ALA A 62 -35.51 3.91 5.20
CA ALA A 62 -35.94 5.24 5.60
C ALA A 62 -36.78 5.29 6.92
N GLY A 63 -36.71 4.29 7.81
CA GLY A 63 -37.46 4.39 9.07
C GLY A 63 -37.39 3.28 10.14
N GLN A 64 -36.82 2.10 9.88
CA GLN A 64 -36.74 1.03 10.91
C GLN A 64 -35.36 0.36 10.92
N TRP A 65 -34.43 0.92 11.70
CA TRP A 65 -33.14 0.30 11.98
C TRP A 65 -33.35 -0.95 12.85
N THR A 66 -33.00 -2.12 12.32
CA THR A 66 -33.03 -3.38 13.06
C THR A 66 -31.67 -3.71 13.68
N THR A 67 -31.64 -4.69 14.60
CA THR A 67 -30.39 -5.21 15.18
C THR A 67 -29.53 -5.96 14.15
N LEU A 68 -30.10 -6.41 13.05
CA LEU A 68 -29.37 -7.06 11.96
C LEU A 68 -28.59 -6.03 11.15
N ASP A 69 -29.17 -4.85 10.92
CA ASP A 69 -28.53 -3.75 10.18
C ASP A 69 -27.28 -3.23 10.91
N SER A 70 -27.35 -3.13 12.24
CA SER A 70 -26.20 -2.72 13.05
C SER A 70 -25.07 -3.76 13.04
N LEU A 71 -25.39 -5.05 13.00
CA LEU A 71 -24.40 -6.13 12.84
C LEU A 71 -23.74 -6.08 11.46
N VAL A 72 -24.52 -5.87 10.40
CA VAL A 72 -23.99 -5.73 9.04
C VAL A 72 -23.08 -4.50 8.93
N ALA A 73 -23.48 -3.35 9.48
CA ALA A 73 -22.66 -2.16 9.51
C ALA A 73 -21.34 -2.37 10.28
N ALA A 74 -21.37 -3.05 11.43
CA ALA A 74 -20.17 -3.39 12.18
C ALA A 74 -19.24 -4.33 11.40
N TRP A 75 -19.80 -5.30 10.67
CA TRP A 75 -19.04 -6.24 9.85
C TRP A 75 -18.36 -5.53 8.67
N VAL A 76 -19.08 -4.64 7.98
CA VAL A 76 -18.56 -3.79 6.91
C VAL A 76 -17.43 -2.90 7.42
N ALA A 77 -17.61 -2.27 8.58
CA ALA A 77 -16.57 -1.43 9.19
C ALA A 77 -15.31 -2.25 9.53
N CYS A 78 -15.47 -3.44 10.11
CA CYS A 78 -14.36 -4.35 10.42
C CYS A 78 -13.60 -4.77 9.15
N TRP A 79 -14.33 -5.14 8.09
CA TRP A 79 -13.76 -5.54 6.80
C TRP A 79 -12.96 -4.40 6.14
N LEU A 80 -13.50 -3.18 6.16
CA LEU A 80 -12.81 -2.00 5.65
C LEU A 80 -11.54 -1.68 6.45
N LEU A 81 -11.61 -1.77 7.79
CA LEU A 81 -10.44 -1.57 8.65
C LEU A 81 -9.34 -2.59 8.34
N LEU A 82 -9.67 -3.87 8.21
CA LEU A 82 -8.71 -4.92 7.84
C LEU A 82 -8.08 -4.68 6.47
N THR A 83 -8.85 -4.16 5.52
CA THR A 83 -8.29 -3.83 4.21
C THR A 83 -7.32 -2.65 4.30
N ILE A 84 -7.69 -1.59 5.02
CA ILE A 84 -6.85 -0.41 5.20
C ILE A 84 -5.54 -0.79 5.90
N THR A 85 -5.58 -1.66 6.91
CA THR A 85 -4.35 -2.12 7.59
C THR A 85 -3.47 -2.94 6.65
N LEU A 86 -4.05 -3.81 5.81
CA LEU A 86 -3.30 -4.58 4.81
C LEU A 86 -2.58 -3.68 3.80
N PHE A 87 -3.28 -2.70 3.24
CA PHE A 87 -2.68 -1.72 2.32
C PHE A 87 -1.65 -0.82 3.00
N SER A 88 -1.88 -0.45 4.27
CA SER A 88 -0.92 0.33 5.06
C SER A 88 0.37 -0.45 5.32
N ALA A 89 0.26 -1.75 5.62
CA ALA A 89 1.44 -2.61 5.79
C ALA A 89 2.27 -2.70 4.50
N ALA A 90 1.62 -2.82 3.34
CA ALA A 90 2.32 -2.79 2.05
C ALA A 90 3.02 -1.45 1.79
N ALA A 91 2.38 -0.33 2.15
CA ALA A 91 2.98 1.00 2.04
C ALA A 91 4.18 1.18 2.99
N ASP A 92 4.15 0.59 4.18
CA ASP A 92 5.27 0.68 5.13
C ASP A 92 6.51 -0.05 4.63
N VAL A 93 6.35 -1.18 3.94
CA VAL A 93 7.47 -1.84 3.26
C VAL A 93 8.09 -0.92 2.21
N ASN A 94 7.28 -0.21 1.43
CA ASN A 94 7.76 0.75 0.45
C ASN A 94 8.51 1.93 1.08
N ILE A 95 8.01 2.44 2.21
CA ILE A 95 8.67 3.52 2.97
C ILE A 95 10.03 3.04 3.47
N LYS A 96 10.11 1.84 4.06
CA LYS A 96 11.38 1.26 4.53
C LYS A 96 12.40 1.17 3.41
N ILE A 97 12.00 0.69 2.23
CA ILE A 97 12.91 0.57 1.08
C ILE A 97 13.36 1.93 0.56
N SER A 98 12.47 2.92 0.50
CA SER A 98 12.84 4.29 0.08
C SER A 98 13.84 4.98 1.01
N ARG A 99 13.97 4.51 2.26
CA ARG A 99 14.91 5.05 3.25
C ARG A 99 16.28 4.38 3.22
N LEU A 100 16.43 3.24 2.55
CA LEU A 100 17.70 2.51 2.48
C LEU A 100 18.85 3.36 1.87
N PRO A 101 18.65 4.13 0.78
CA PRO A 101 19.72 4.96 0.21
C PRO A 101 20.15 6.07 1.18
N ALA A 102 19.19 6.67 1.89
CA ALA A 102 19.46 7.69 2.90
C ALA A 102 20.23 7.09 4.09
N LEU A 103 19.87 5.88 4.52
CA LEU A 103 20.60 5.15 5.57
C LEU A 103 22.05 4.89 5.15
N LEU A 104 22.27 4.39 3.93
CA LEU A 104 23.61 4.12 3.40
C LEU A 104 24.47 5.39 3.33
N SER A 105 23.87 6.52 2.95
CA SER A 105 24.54 7.83 2.93
C SER A 105 24.85 8.38 4.34
N ALA A 106 24.08 7.96 5.36
CA ALA A 106 24.27 8.39 6.74
C ALA A 106 25.40 7.62 7.45
N VAL A 107 25.72 6.40 7.00
CA VAL A 107 26.79 5.57 7.57
C VAL A 107 28.17 6.12 7.19
N ASN A 108 28.95 6.52 8.21
CA ASN A 108 30.25 7.22 8.16
C ASN A 108 30.18 8.69 7.71
N PHE A 109 29.18 9.43 8.18
CA PHE A 109 29.15 10.89 8.03
C PHE A 109 30.44 11.53 8.60
N GLY A 110 31.14 12.32 7.79
CA GLY A 110 32.37 13.02 8.19
C GLY A 110 33.70 12.36 7.78
N GLN A 111 33.66 11.18 7.15
CA GLN A 111 34.81 10.63 6.44
C GLN A 111 34.90 11.21 5.01
N SER A 112 36.08 11.09 4.38
CA SER A 112 36.30 11.52 2.98
C SER A 112 35.28 10.86 2.04
N VAL A 113 34.96 11.56 0.94
CA VAL A 113 33.92 11.14 -0.02
C VAL A 113 34.24 9.73 -0.54
N ASP A 114 33.42 8.77 -0.12
CA ASP A 114 33.52 7.38 -0.54
C ASP A 114 32.74 7.19 -1.86
N HIS A 115 33.48 7.15 -2.96
CA HIS A 115 32.92 7.03 -4.31
C HIS A 115 32.13 5.73 -4.51
N ASP A 116 32.50 4.65 -3.83
CA ASP A 116 31.83 3.36 -3.96
C ASP A 116 30.44 3.42 -3.34
N LYS A 117 30.29 4.08 -2.19
CA LYS A 117 28.97 4.31 -1.58
C LYS A 117 28.07 5.15 -2.47
N TRP A 118 28.62 6.18 -3.11
CA TRP A 118 27.88 7.01 -4.06
C TRP A 118 27.38 6.20 -5.25
N TYR A 119 28.21 5.31 -5.79
CA TYR A 119 27.80 4.39 -6.86
C TYR A 119 26.66 3.47 -6.43
N VAL A 120 26.73 2.90 -5.22
CA VAL A 120 25.67 2.03 -4.70
C VAL A 120 24.36 2.80 -4.49
N VAL A 121 24.41 4.00 -3.91
CA VAL A 121 23.23 4.86 -3.74
C VAL A 121 22.61 5.20 -5.10
N ALA A 122 23.43 5.54 -6.10
CA ALA A 122 22.97 5.81 -7.46
C ALA A 122 22.31 4.57 -8.10
N ASN A 123 22.92 3.39 -7.94
CA ASN A 123 22.36 2.13 -8.45
C ASN A 123 21.01 1.80 -7.79
N MET A 124 20.88 2.00 -6.48
CA MET A 124 19.61 1.84 -5.75
C MET A 124 18.51 2.79 -6.26
N GLY A 125 18.88 4.01 -6.66
CA GLY A 125 17.96 4.98 -7.24
C GLY A 125 17.44 4.57 -8.62
N ILE A 126 18.27 3.91 -9.43
CA ILE A 126 17.92 3.47 -10.79
C ILE A 126 17.03 2.22 -10.76
N GLU A 127 17.34 1.24 -9.90
CA GLU A 127 16.63 -0.05 -9.89
C GLU A 127 15.22 -0.02 -9.27
N ASP A 128 14.92 1.01 -8.48
CA ASP A 128 13.65 1.27 -7.77
C ASP A 128 12.97 -0.01 -7.26
N ALA A 129 13.54 -0.57 -6.18
CA ALA A 129 13.11 -1.80 -5.51
C ALA A 129 11.76 -1.70 -4.76
N ALA A 130 10.86 -0.83 -5.22
CA ALA A 130 9.54 -0.64 -4.62
C ALA A 130 8.56 -1.76 -4.99
N LEU A 131 7.65 -2.06 -4.08
CA LEU A 131 6.45 -2.85 -4.34
C LEU A 131 5.49 -2.01 -5.19
N LYS A 132 5.33 -2.41 -6.45
CA LYS A 132 4.48 -1.75 -7.45
C LYS A 132 3.27 -2.64 -7.76
N MET A 133 2.10 -2.02 -7.89
CA MET A 133 0.89 -2.62 -8.46
C MET A 133 0.57 -1.88 -9.74
N TYR A 134 0.36 -2.57 -10.87
CA TYR A 134 0.09 -1.92 -12.16
C TYR A 134 1.08 -0.79 -12.50
N ASN A 135 2.37 -1.00 -12.22
CA ASN A 135 3.45 0.02 -12.33
C ASN A 135 3.30 1.26 -11.44
N VAL A 136 2.30 1.32 -10.56
CA VAL A 136 2.12 2.42 -9.60
C VAL A 136 2.70 2.01 -8.24
N ARG A 137 3.53 2.88 -7.66
CA ARG A 137 4.07 2.69 -6.32
C ARG A 137 2.94 2.86 -5.30
N ILE A 138 2.73 1.83 -4.47
CA ILE A 138 1.75 1.91 -3.39
C ILE A 138 2.25 2.91 -2.36
N ASN A 139 1.52 4.01 -2.20
CA ASN A 139 1.81 5.05 -1.21
C ASN A 139 0.57 5.24 -0.33
N ARG A 140 0.76 5.58 0.95
CA ARG A 140 -0.34 5.89 1.89
C ARG A 140 -1.27 6.97 1.33
N VAL A 141 -0.71 7.96 0.63
CA VAL A 141 -1.49 9.03 -0.04
C VAL A 141 -2.34 8.48 -1.19
N ALA A 142 -1.84 7.51 -1.95
CA ALA A 142 -2.58 6.89 -3.04
C ALA A 142 -3.75 6.05 -2.52
N ILE A 143 -3.54 5.31 -1.42
CA ILE A 143 -4.59 4.55 -0.72
C ILE A 143 -5.67 5.51 -0.19
N LEU A 144 -5.28 6.59 0.50
CA LEU A 144 -6.22 7.57 1.04
C LEU A 144 -7.05 8.23 -0.07
N LYS A 145 -6.41 8.60 -1.19
CA LYS A 145 -7.10 9.16 -2.36
C LYS A 145 -8.07 8.15 -2.97
N ALA A 146 -7.65 6.89 -3.14
CA ALA A 146 -8.52 5.84 -3.69
C ALA A 146 -9.75 5.61 -2.81
N THR A 147 -9.57 5.54 -1.49
CA THR A 147 -10.69 5.42 -0.54
C THR A 147 -11.61 6.64 -0.59
N TYR A 148 -11.05 7.86 -0.65
CA TYR A 148 -11.83 9.09 -0.73
C TYR A 148 -12.66 9.18 -2.02
N TYR A 149 -12.04 8.92 -3.18
CA TYR A 149 -12.76 8.89 -4.46
C TYR A 149 -13.79 7.77 -4.52
N GLY A 150 -13.48 6.58 -3.98
CA GLY A 150 -14.43 5.48 -3.88
C GLY A 150 -15.65 5.85 -3.04
N ALA A 151 -15.44 6.42 -1.85
CA ALA A 151 -16.51 6.89 -0.99
C ALA A 151 -17.36 8.00 -1.65
N ALA A 152 -16.72 8.93 -2.36
CA ALA A 152 -17.41 10.00 -3.07
C ALA A 152 -18.29 9.46 -4.22
N VAL A 153 -17.79 8.50 -5.00
CA VAL A 153 -18.56 7.85 -6.07
C VAL A 153 -19.76 7.11 -5.49
N ILE A 154 -19.56 6.34 -4.42
CA ILE A 154 -20.63 5.61 -3.73
C ILE A 154 -21.68 6.59 -3.20
N GLY A 155 -21.25 7.68 -2.53
CA GLY A 155 -22.14 8.70 -2.00
C GLY A 155 -22.91 9.51 -3.03
N VAL A 156 -22.45 9.60 -4.29
CA VAL A 156 -23.14 10.34 -5.36
C VAL A 156 -23.99 9.42 -6.26
N VAL A 157 -23.50 8.22 -6.55
CA VAL A 157 -24.12 7.30 -7.52
C VAL A 157 -25.28 6.53 -6.88
N LEU A 158 -25.11 6.04 -5.64
CA LEU A 158 -26.17 5.27 -4.99
C LEU A 158 -27.45 6.09 -4.77
N PRO A 159 -27.40 7.32 -4.21
CA PRO A 159 -28.62 8.11 -4.05
C PRO A 159 -29.32 8.45 -5.36
N ARG A 160 -28.60 8.50 -6.50
CA ARG A 160 -29.19 8.77 -7.82
C ARG A 160 -29.81 7.54 -8.48
N LEU A 161 -29.24 6.35 -8.25
CA LEU A 161 -29.81 5.10 -8.75
C LEU A 161 -31.06 4.69 -7.99
N PHE A 162 -31.10 4.92 -6.67
CA PHE A 162 -32.24 4.56 -5.82
C PHE A 162 -33.25 5.72 -5.64
N GLY A 163 -32.83 6.98 -5.75
CA GLY A 163 -33.70 8.15 -5.68
C GLY A 163 -34.39 8.52 -7.00
N GLY A 164 -34.11 7.82 -8.10
CA GLY A 164 -34.75 8.04 -9.41
C GLY A 164 -36.13 7.38 -9.57
N GLY A 165 -36.68 6.78 -8.52
CA GLY A 165 -37.98 6.09 -8.53
C GLY A 165 -39.21 6.98 -8.29
N GLU A 166 -39.02 8.28 -8.06
CA GLU A 166 -40.13 9.25 -7.97
C GLU A 166 -40.13 10.19 -9.19
N ALA A 167 -40.71 9.71 -10.29
CA ALA A 167 -41.27 10.54 -11.35
C ALA A 167 -42.43 9.79 -12.03
#